data_AF-A0A397UBP4-F1
#
_entry.id   AF-A0A397UBP4-F1
#
_cell.length_a   1.000
_cell.length_b   1.000
_cell.length_c   1.000
_cell.angle_alpha   90.00
_cell.angle_beta   90.00
_cell.angle_gamma   90.00
#
_symmetry.space_group_name_H-M   'P 1'
#
loop_
_entity.id
_entity.type
_entity.pdbx_description
1 polymer ?
#
loop_
_entity_poly.entity_id
_entity_poly.type
_entity_poly.pdbx_seq_one_letter_code
_entity_poly.pdbx_strand_id
1 'polypeptide(L)'
;MVEMTTGQRPFNDYTFDGNLAVMICYFGLRPKFALGTPDCYIELANQCMNSDPEKRPNISEIIIKLEAWFNISENKNESIREIIFNKWLSITGGKSDVIKNKSEIIKYVDDIIKNNSESRIKKQFSESDEVNKNLPKITEKLNNIYTSKPYFISEIGERLSKIYTTKPVDVIEVPDDY
;
A
#
# COMPACT_ATOMS: atom_id res chain seq x y z
N MET A 1 5.84 0.53 -3.48
CA MET A 1 4.85 0.24 -2.41
C MET A 1 4.78 -1.25 -2.09
N VAL A 2 4.40 -2.11 -3.03
CA VAL A 2 4.36 -3.57 -2.80
C VAL A 2 5.70 -4.15 -2.35
N GLU A 3 6.79 -3.76 -3.01
CA GLU A 3 8.14 -4.22 -2.66
C GLU A 3 8.53 -3.84 -1.23
N MET A 4 8.04 -2.71 -0.71
CA MET A 4 8.30 -2.29 0.67
C MET A 4 7.63 -3.20 1.70
N THR A 5 6.47 -3.78 1.36
CA THR A 5 5.71 -4.62 2.29
C THR A 5 6.14 -6.09 2.19
N THR A 6 6.45 -6.55 0.97
CA THR A 6 6.86 -7.93 0.70
C THR A 6 8.36 -8.17 0.88
N GLY A 7 9.17 -7.13 0.74
CA GLY A 7 10.63 -7.26 0.64
C GLY A 7 11.08 -8.02 -0.61
N GLN A 8 10.22 -8.12 -1.63
CA GLN A 8 10.47 -8.88 -2.86
C GLN A 8 10.15 -8.04 -4.09
N ARG A 9 10.84 -8.36 -5.18
CA ARG A 9 10.52 -7.78 -6.49
C ARG A 9 9.06 -8.11 -6.85
N PRO A 10 8.29 -7.14 -7.37
CA PRO A 10 6.96 -7.43 -7.89
C PRO A 10 7.01 -8.52 -8.96
N PHE A 11 6.06 -9.45 -8.92
CA PHE A 11 5.99 -10.60 -9.85
C PHE A 11 7.21 -11.53 -9.80
N ASN A 12 7.82 -11.71 -8.63
CA ASN A 12 8.98 -12.59 -8.45
C ASN A 12 8.75 -14.04 -8.92
N ASP A 13 7.49 -14.50 -8.91
CA ASP A 13 7.10 -15.85 -9.33
C ASP A 13 6.80 -15.97 -10.84
N TYR A 14 6.97 -14.89 -11.61
CA TYR A 14 6.66 -14.84 -13.05
C TYR A 14 7.94 -14.68 -13.89
N THR A 15 7.92 -15.26 -15.08
CA THR A 15 8.89 -14.96 -16.12
C THR A 15 8.66 -13.54 -16.64
N PHE A 16 9.73 -12.74 -16.73
CA PHE A 16 9.66 -11.37 -17.26
C PHE A 16 9.68 -11.38 -18.79
N ASP A 17 8.55 -11.72 -19.39
CA ASP A 17 8.35 -11.82 -20.84
C ASP A 17 7.08 -11.07 -21.31
N GLY A 18 6.77 -11.20 -22.61
CA GLY A 18 5.59 -10.58 -23.21
C GLY A 18 4.27 -11.10 -22.64
N ASN A 19 4.20 -12.35 -22.16
CA ASN A 19 2.98 -12.88 -21.56
C ASN A 19 2.68 -12.17 -20.24
N LEU A 20 3.70 -11.90 -19.42
CA LEU A 20 3.52 -11.12 -18.20
C LEU A 20 3.00 -9.70 -18.51
N ALA A 21 3.52 -9.05 -19.56
CA ALA A 21 3.02 -7.75 -20.00
C ALA A 21 1.54 -7.82 -20.39
N VAL A 22 1.12 -8.87 -21.11
CA VAL A 22 -0.29 -9.07 -21.47
C VAL A 22 -1.17 -9.26 -20.23
N MET A 23 -0.72 -10.08 -19.27
CA MET A 23 -1.44 -10.29 -18.00
C MET A 23 -1.65 -8.99 -17.22
N ILE A 24 -0.64 -8.12 -17.17
CA ILE A 24 -0.71 -6.85 -16.44
C ILE A 24 -1.62 -5.85 -17.18
N CYS A 25 -1.42 -5.67 -18.48
CA CYS A 25 -2.06 -4.62 -19.26
C CYS A 25 -3.52 -4.94 -19.61
N TYR A 26 -3.82 -6.19 -19.97
CA TYR A 26 -5.15 -6.57 -20.47
C TYR A 26 -5.99 -7.33 -19.44
N PHE A 27 -5.37 -8.22 -18.66
CA PHE A 27 -6.07 -9.02 -17.66
C PHE A 27 -6.06 -8.41 -16.26
N GLY A 28 -5.46 -7.23 -16.09
CA GLY A 28 -5.47 -6.50 -14.83
C GLY A 28 -4.66 -7.17 -13.72
N LEU A 29 -3.71 -8.04 -14.04
CA LEU A 29 -2.84 -8.67 -13.05
C LEU A 29 -2.11 -7.57 -12.25
N ARG A 30 -2.19 -7.66 -10.92
CA ARG A 30 -1.50 -6.76 -9.98
C ARG A 30 -0.69 -7.55 -8.96
N PRO A 31 0.40 -6.97 -8.42
CA PRO A 31 1.18 -7.63 -7.40
C PRO A 31 0.37 -7.86 -6.12
N LYS A 32 0.69 -8.93 -5.39
CA LYS A 32 0.10 -9.23 -4.08
C LYS A 32 0.85 -8.51 -2.97
N PHE A 33 0.14 -8.08 -1.94
CA PHE A 33 0.72 -7.45 -0.74
C PHE A 33 1.06 -8.50 0.31
N ALA A 34 2.03 -8.19 1.16
CA ALA A 34 2.35 -9.03 2.31
C ALA A 34 1.20 -9.07 3.33
N LEU A 35 1.10 -10.17 4.07
CA LEU A 35 0.17 -10.26 5.19
C LEU A 35 0.48 -9.16 6.22
N GLY A 36 -0.56 -8.56 6.78
CA GLY A 36 -0.43 -7.48 7.75
C GLY A 36 -0.17 -6.12 7.11
N THR A 37 -0.11 -6.01 5.78
CA THR A 37 -0.09 -4.68 5.13
C THR A 37 -1.38 -3.92 5.49
N PRO A 38 -1.31 -2.67 6.00
CA PRO A 38 -2.48 -1.86 6.31
C PRO A 38 -3.41 -1.68 5.09
N ASP A 39 -4.72 -1.85 5.27
CA ASP A 39 -5.71 -1.70 4.19
C ASP A 39 -5.63 -0.33 3.52
N CYS A 40 -5.43 0.74 4.30
CA CYS A 40 -5.28 2.09 3.74
C CYS A 40 -4.08 2.19 2.78
N TYR A 41 -3.01 1.46 3.06
CA TYR A 41 -1.83 1.40 2.20
C TYR A 41 -2.09 0.56 0.95
N ILE A 42 -2.82 -0.55 1.08
CA ILE A 42 -3.28 -1.38 -0.05
C ILE A 42 -4.16 -0.55 -0.98
N GLU A 43 -5.10 0.22 -0.44
CA GLU A 43 -6.01 1.07 -1.20
C GLU A 43 -5.23 2.11 -2.01
N LEU A 44 -4.30 2.83 -1.37
CA LEU A 44 -3.44 3.80 -2.06
C LEU A 44 -2.60 3.15 -3.15
N ALA A 45 -2.01 1.99 -2.88
CA ALA A 45 -1.23 1.26 -3.87
C ALA A 45 -2.07 0.81 -5.07
N ASN A 46 -3.30 0.34 -4.84
CA ASN A 46 -4.25 0.01 -5.90
C ASN A 46 -4.66 1.24 -6.72
N GLN A 47 -4.88 2.39 -6.07
CA GLN A 47 -5.14 3.66 -6.77
C GLN A 47 -3.97 4.04 -7.69
N CYS A 48 -2.72 3.88 -7.24
CA CYS A 48 -1.54 4.14 -8.07
C CYS A 48 -1.39 3.15 -9.24
N MET A 49 -1.91 1.93 -9.10
CA MET A 49 -1.87 0.89 -10.13
C MET A 49 -3.15 0.82 -10.97
N ASN A 50 -4.00 1.85 -10.94
CA ASN A 50 -5.24 1.87 -11.71
C ASN A 50 -4.92 1.76 -13.22
N SER A 51 -5.69 0.92 -13.93
CA SER A 51 -5.57 0.77 -15.38
C SER A 51 -5.85 2.07 -16.11
N ASP A 52 -6.79 2.86 -15.59
CA ASP A 52 -7.11 4.21 -16.05
C ASP A 52 -6.09 5.21 -15.48
N PRO A 53 -5.24 5.84 -16.31
CA PRO A 53 -4.24 6.79 -15.86
C PRO A 53 -4.83 8.01 -15.16
N GLU A 54 -6.05 8.44 -15.52
CA GLU A 54 -6.69 9.63 -14.94
C GLU A 54 -7.17 9.39 -13.50
N LYS A 55 -7.40 8.12 -13.14
CA LYS A 55 -7.77 7.72 -11.77
C LYS A 55 -6.57 7.53 -10.85
N ARG A 56 -5.35 7.66 -11.36
CA ARG A 56 -4.13 7.56 -10.54
C ARG A 56 -3.95 8.85 -9.75
N PRO A 57 -3.63 8.78 -8.45
CA PRO A 57 -3.38 9.96 -7.66
C PRO A 57 -2.10 10.65 -8.15
N ASN A 58 -2.08 11.98 -8.05
CA ASN A 58 -0.86 12.73 -8.33
C ASN A 58 0.15 12.58 -7.18
N ILE A 59 1.41 12.91 -7.45
CA ILE A 59 2.48 12.77 -6.45
C ILE A 59 2.20 13.58 -5.17
N SER A 60 1.61 14.77 -5.31
CA SER A 60 1.27 15.63 -4.17
C SER A 60 0.21 14.98 -3.28
N GLU A 61 -0.81 14.34 -3.85
CA GLU A 61 -1.85 13.60 -3.12
C GLU A 61 -1.27 12.40 -2.38
N ILE A 62 -0.35 11.66 -3.01
CA ILE A 62 0.35 10.54 -2.38
C ILE A 62 1.15 11.03 -1.17
N ILE A 63 1.93 12.10 -1.33
CA ILE A 63 2.75 12.66 -0.25
C ILE A 63 1.85 13.14 0.90
N ILE A 64 0.80 13.91 0.60
CA ILE A 64 -0.15 14.40 1.61
C ILE A 64 -0.75 13.24 2.41
N LYS A 65 -1.19 12.16 1.75
CA LYS A 65 -1.76 10.98 2.43
C LYS A 65 -0.75 10.31 3.34
N LEU A 66 0.48 10.06 2.86
CA LEU A 66 1.53 9.42 3.65
C LEU A 66 1.92 10.26 4.87
N GLU A 67 2.02 11.58 4.72
CA GLU A 67 2.32 12.49 5.82
C GLU A 67 1.19 12.59 6.83
N ALA A 68 -0.06 12.62 6.38
CA ALA A 68 -1.20 12.56 7.27
C ALA A 68 -1.14 11.30 8.14
N TRP A 69 -0.92 10.12 7.53
CA TRP A 69 -0.82 8.86 8.27
C TRP A 69 0.37 8.83 9.24
N PHE A 70 1.52 9.35 8.82
CA PHE A 70 2.71 9.45 9.69
C PHE A 70 2.44 10.32 10.91
N ASN A 71 1.90 11.53 10.72
CA ASN A 71 1.61 12.45 11.82
C ASN A 71 0.49 11.96 12.73
N ILE A 72 -0.53 11.30 12.16
CA ILE A 72 -1.59 10.63 12.91
C ILE A 72 -0.95 9.57 13.82
N SER A 73 -0.10 8.70 13.27
CA SER A 73 0.57 7.64 14.06
C SER A 73 1.41 8.21 15.21
N GLU A 74 1.98 9.41 15.03
CA GLU A 74 2.79 10.13 16.02
C GLU A 74 1.97 11.04 16.99
N ASN A 75 0.63 11.09 16.88
CA ASN A 75 -0.27 11.92 17.71
C ASN A 75 -0.03 13.45 17.65
N LYS A 76 0.38 14.01 16.51
CA LYS A 76 0.75 15.44 16.39
C LYS A 76 -0.40 16.38 15.96
N ASN A 77 -1.59 16.25 16.54
CA ASN A 77 -2.87 16.69 15.93
C ASN A 77 -3.02 18.18 15.53
N GLU A 78 -2.68 19.14 16.38
CA GLU A 78 -2.90 20.57 16.05
C GLU A 78 -1.94 21.12 14.97
N SER A 79 -0.75 20.51 14.83
CA SER A 79 0.23 20.90 13.81
C SER A 79 0.07 20.17 12.48
N ILE A 80 -0.70 19.08 12.38
CA ILE A 80 -0.78 18.25 11.15
C ILE A 80 -1.21 19.09 9.95
N ARG A 81 -2.27 19.91 10.12
CA ARG A 81 -2.83 20.73 9.03
C ARG A 81 -1.81 21.72 8.49
N GLU A 82 -1.09 22.40 9.38
CA GLU A 82 -0.09 23.40 9.01
C GLU A 82 1.17 22.75 8.44
N ILE A 83 1.60 21.60 8.98
CA ILE A 83 2.72 20.79 8.45
C ILE A 83 2.43 20.36 7.01
N ILE A 84 1.26 19.76 6.77
CA ILE A 84 0.88 19.28 5.44
C ILE A 84 0.78 20.44 4.46
N PHE A 85 0.18 21.57 4.88
CA PHE A 85 0.07 22.76 4.05
C PHE A 85 1.45 23.33 3.65
N ASN A 86 2.36 23.47 4.61
CA ASN A 86 3.73 23.93 4.36
C ASN A 86 4.52 22.97 3.48
N LYS A 87 4.32 21.65 3.66
CA LYS A 87 4.94 20.66 2.81
C LYS A 87 4.43 20.75 1.37
N TRP A 88 3.12 20.85 1.18
CA TRP A 88 2.52 21.02 -0.14
C TRP A 88 3.05 22.27 -0.84
N LEU A 89 3.17 23.40 -0.13
CA LEU A 89 3.79 24.62 -0.66
C LEU A 89 5.23 24.37 -1.13
N SER A 90 6.01 23.61 -0.36
CA SER A 90 7.40 23.28 -0.71
C SER A 90 7.51 22.38 -1.95
N ILE A 91 6.61 21.40 -2.11
CA ILE A 91 6.60 20.43 -3.22
C ILE A 91 6.17 21.09 -4.53
N THR A 92 5.16 21.95 -4.46
CA THR A 92 4.61 22.65 -5.63
C THR A 92 5.40 23.90 -6.00
N GLY A 93 6.38 24.30 -5.19
CA GLY A 93 7.13 25.54 -5.36
C GLY A 93 6.23 26.79 -5.37
N GLY A 94 5.04 26.71 -4.76
CA GLY A 94 3.99 27.73 -4.86
C GLY A 94 3.42 27.95 -6.27
N LYS A 95 3.80 27.11 -7.25
CA LYS A 95 3.38 27.19 -8.66
C LYS A 95 2.64 25.90 -9.03
N SER A 96 1.38 25.81 -8.64
CA SER A 96 0.47 24.83 -9.24
C SER A 96 -0.50 25.58 -10.15
N ASP A 97 -0.63 25.13 -11.40
CA ASP A 97 -1.65 25.60 -12.35
C ASP A 97 -3.10 25.29 -11.88
N VAL A 98 -3.22 24.53 -10.78
CA VAL A 98 -4.47 24.28 -10.05
C VAL A 98 -4.29 24.88 -8.66
N ILE A 99 -4.56 26.17 -8.52
CA ILE A 99 -4.52 26.85 -7.21
C ILE A 99 -5.67 26.29 -6.36
N LYS A 100 -5.43 25.17 -5.66
CA LYS A 100 -6.24 24.82 -4.49
C LYS A 100 -5.89 25.83 -3.41
N ASN A 101 -6.84 26.69 -3.04
CA ASN A 101 -6.63 27.65 -1.97
C ASN A 101 -6.39 26.91 -0.63
N LYS A 102 -5.82 27.59 0.39
CA LYS A 102 -5.52 26.98 1.70
C LYS A 102 -6.74 26.23 2.28
N SER A 103 -7.95 26.76 2.11
CA SER A 103 -9.19 26.11 2.56
C SER A 103 -9.51 24.79 1.83
N GLU A 104 -9.26 24.69 0.53
CA GLU A 104 -9.48 23.44 -0.23
C GLU A 104 -8.50 22.35 0.15
N ILE A 105 -7.24 22.72 0.41
CA ILE A 105 -6.22 21.78 0.91
C ILE A 105 -6.60 21.31 2.32
N ILE A 106 -6.97 22.23 3.21
CA ILE A 106 -7.43 21.89 4.55
C ILE A 106 -8.65 20.97 4.49
N LYS A 107 -9.62 21.27 3.62
CA LYS A 107 -10.80 20.42 3.43
C LYS A 107 -10.44 19.03 2.91
N TYR A 108 -9.52 18.94 1.94
CA TYR A 108 -9.03 17.65 1.44
C TYR A 108 -8.32 16.84 2.53
N VAL A 109 -7.52 17.50 3.37
CA VAL A 109 -6.86 16.87 4.53
C VAL A 109 -7.89 16.43 5.57
N ASP A 110 -8.89 17.26 5.85
CA ASP A 110 -9.99 16.90 6.75
C ASP A 110 -10.81 15.72 6.21
N ASP A 111 -11.05 15.65 4.90
CA ASP A 111 -11.70 14.50 4.27
C ASP A 111 -10.83 13.24 4.38
N ILE A 112 -9.51 13.35 4.22
CA ILE A 112 -8.58 12.22 4.44
C ILE A 112 -8.64 11.74 5.89
N ILE A 113 -8.60 12.67 6.86
CA ILE A 113 -8.65 12.39 8.30
C ILE A 113 -10.01 11.82 8.70
N LYS A 114 -11.10 12.31 8.11
CA LYS A 114 -12.48 11.89 8.41
C LYS A 114 -12.82 10.53 7.79
N ASN A 115 -12.46 10.31 6.52
CA ASN A 115 -12.69 9.04 5.82
C ASN A 115 -11.84 7.91 6.40
N ASN A 116 -10.70 8.26 6.99
CA ASN A 116 -9.86 7.34 7.73
C ASN A 116 -9.82 7.78 9.20
N SER A 117 -10.95 7.64 9.92
CA SER A 117 -11.08 8.05 11.33
C SER A 117 -9.76 7.83 12.06
N GLU A 118 -9.22 8.85 12.72
CA GLU A 118 -7.85 8.84 13.26
C GLU A 118 -7.49 7.55 14.03
N SER A 119 -8.49 6.96 14.70
CA SER A 119 -8.43 5.65 15.36
C SER A 119 -8.15 4.46 14.43
N ARG A 120 -8.73 4.43 13.22
CA ARG A 120 -8.61 3.35 12.23
C ARG A 120 -7.23 3.31 11.59
N ILE A 121 -6.63 4.45 11.26
CA ILE A 121 -5.26 4.50 10.72
C ILE A 121 -4.28 3.99 11.78
N LYS A 122 -4.29 4.61 12.97
CA LYS A 122 -3.43 4.18 14.08
C LYS A 122 -3.56 2.68 14.36
N LYS A 123 -4.80 2.18 14.40
CA LYS A 123 -5.09 0.77 14.63
C LYS A 123 -4.48 -0.11 13.54
N GLN A 124 -4.72 0.17 12.25
CA GLN A 124 -4.17 -0.64 11.17
C GLN A 124 -2.64 -0.70 11.17
N PHE A 125 -1.96 0.43 11.38
CA PHE A 125 -0.49 0.46 11.44
C PHE A 125 0.04 -0.27 12.69
N SER A 126 -0.65 -0.15 13.83
CA SER A 126 -0.28 -0.89 15.05
C SER A 126 -0.45 -2.41 14.89
N GLU A 127 -1.57 -2.85 14.32
CA GLU A 127 -1.84 -4.27 14.01
C GLU A 127 -0.82 -4.83 13.01
N SER A 128 -0.51 -4.06 11.96
CA SER A 128 0.57 -4.38 11.02
C SER A 128 1.90 -4.61 11.73
N ASP A 129 2.28 -3.72 12.66
CA ASP A 129 3.52 -3.83 13.42
C ASP A 129 3.55 -5.06 14.33
N GLU A 130 2.41 -5.45 14.92
CA GLU A 130 2.27 -6.67 15.70
C GLU A 130 2.45 -7.93 14.84
N VAL A 131 1.82 -7.98 13.67
CA VAL A 131 2.01 -9.09 12.71
C VAL A 131 3.48 -9.19 12.30
N ASN A 132 4.10 -8.06 11.94
CA ASN A 132 5.50 -8.01 11.50
C ASN A 132 6.50 -8.46 12.57
N LYS A 133 6.19 -8.30 13.86
CA LYS A 133 7.01 -8.84 14.97
C LYS A 133 7.06 -10.36 14.98
N ASN A 134 5.97 -11.00 14.56
CA ASN A 134 5.79 -12.46 14.57
C ASN A 134 6.23 -13.16 13.27
N LEU A 135 6.54 -12.40 12.21
CA LEU A 135 7.01 -12.96 10.95
C LEU A 135 8.47 -13.46 11.05
N PRO A 136 8.80 -14.64 10.49
CA PRO A 136 10.16 -15.16 10.45
C PRO A 136 11.06 -14.24 9.62
N LYS A 137 12.09 -13.70 10.28
CA LYS A 137 13.08 -12.80 9.68
C LYS A 137 14.26 -13.61 9.16
N ILE A 138 14.73 -13.27 7.97
CA ILE A 138 15.99 -13.74 7.42
C ILE A 138 17.11 -13.00 8.14
N THR A 139 17.93 -13.73 8.90
CA THR A 139 19.09 -13.19 9.61
C THR A 139 20.35 -13.13 8.75
N GLU A 140 20.36 -13.80 7.59
CA GLU A 140 21.47 -13.79 6.65
C GLU A 140 21.36 -12.66 5.63
N LYS A 141 22.49 -11.98 5.39
CA LYS A 141 22.58 -10.89 4.43
C LYS A 141 22.54 -11.47 3.01
N LEU A 142 21.38 -11.45 2.37
CA LEU A 142 21.21 -11.85 0.99
C LEU A 142 21.86 -10.79 0.07
N ASN A 143 22.94 -11.17 -0.61
CA ASN A 143 23.79 -10.26 -1.40
C ASN A 143 23.06 -9.57 -2.57
N ASN A 144 21.84 -9.98 -2.91
CA ASN A 144 21.09 -9.52 -4.09
C ASN A 144 19.69 -8.99 -3.76
N ILE A 145 19.40 -8.65 -2.50
CA ILE A 145 18.08 -8.18 -2.08
C ILE A 145 18.18 -6.73 -1.58
N TYR A 146 17.48 -5.81 -2.25
CA TYR A 146 17.30 -4.42 -1.81
C TYR A 146 16.30 -4.36 -0.64
N THR A 147 16.59 -4.97 0.50
CA THR A 147 15.78 -4.78 1.71
C THR A 147 16.63 -4.68 2.95
N SER A 148 16.18 -3.84 3.89
CA SER A 148 16.80 -3.67 5.20
C SER A 148 16.47 -4.80 6.18
N LYS A 149 15.44 -5.63 5.89
CA LYS A 149 15.04 -6.84 6.64
C LYS A 149 14.33 -7.84 5.70
N PRO A 150 14.98 -8.92 5.25
CA PRO A 150 14.31 -9.94 4.44
C PRO A 150 13.46 -10.87 5.33
N TYR A 151 12.33 -11.39 4.84
CA TYR A 151 11.45 -12.34 5.55
C TYR A 151 11.37 -13.68 4.80
N PHE A 152 11.24 -14.81 5.50
CA PHE A 152 11.10 -16.14 4.88
C PHE A 152 9.67 -16.37 4.36
N ILE A 153 9.39 -15.91 3.15
CA ILE A 153 8.03 -15.96 2.57
C ILE A 153 7.48 -17.39 2.43
N SER A 154 8.32 -18.39 2.12
CA SER A 154 7.89 -19.79 2.07
C SER A 154 7.41 -20.31 3.42
N GLU A 155 8.15 -19.99 4.49
CA GLU A 155 7.80 -20.38 5.87
C GLU A 155 6.59 -19.58 6.38
N ILE A 156 6.44 -18.32 5.96
CA ILE A 156 5.25 -17.51 6.22
C ILE A 156 4.02 -18.17 5.60
N GLY A 157 4.08 -18.54 4.32
CA GLY A 157 2.99 -19.22 3.63
C GLY A 157 2.58 -20.53 4.33
N GLU A 158 3.56 -21.32 4.77
CA GLU A 158 3.32 -22.60 5.45
C GLU A 158 2.78 -22.45 6.88
N ARG A 159 3.23 -21.44 7.64
CA ARG A 159 2.68 -21.18 8.98
C ARG A 159 1.26 -20.63 8.90
N LEU A 160 0.97 -19.81 7.89
CA LEU A 160 -0.36 -19.22 7.71
C LEU A 160 -1.38 -20.24 7.18
N SER A 161 -0.98 -21.18 6.32
CA SER A 161 -1.86 -22.27 5.89
C SER A 161 -2.29 -23.18 7.05
N LYS A 162 -1.47 -23.27 8.11
CA LYS A 162 -1.79 -23.99 9.34
C LYS A 162 -2.74 -23.23 10.27
N ILE A 163 -2.75 -21.90 10.23
CA ILE A 163 -3.61 -21.04 11.07
C ILE A 163 -4.99 -20.88 10.43
N TYR A 164 -5.04 -20.74 9.11
CA TYR A 164 -6.26 -20.66 8.34
C TYR A 164 -6.45 -21.99 7.61
N THR A 165 -6.89 -23.03 8.33
CA THR A 165 -7.47 -24.21 7.71
C THR A 165 -8.81 -23.81 7.07
N THR A 166 -8.76 -23.07 5.96
CA THR A 166 -9.90 -22.98 5.07
C THR A 166 -10.01 -24.32 4.37
N LYS A 167 -11.16 -24.99 4.56
CA LYS A 167 -11.55 -26.05 3.63
C LYS A 167 -11.49 -25.45 2.22
N PRO A 168 -10.82 -26.09 1.26
CA PRO A 168 -10.97 -25.67 -0.12
C PRO A 168 -12.46 -25.67 -0.43
N VAL A 169 -12.97 -24.54 -0.94
CA VAL A 169 -14.28 -24.54 -1.57
C VAL A 169 -14.15 -25.48 -2.75
N ASP A 170 -14.94 -26.54 -2.76
CA ASP A 170 -14.97 -27.54 -3.82
C ASP A 170 -15.01 -26.86 -5.19
N VAL A 171 -14.34 -27.49 -6.15
CA VAL A 171 -14.24 -27.08 -7.55
C VAL A 171 -15.61 -26.62 -8.04
N ILE A 172 -15.75 -25.31 -8.30
CA ILE A 172 -16.92 -24.80 -9.02
C ILE A 172 -16.73 -25.27 -10.46
N GLU A 173 -17.47 -26.31 -10.85
CA GLU A 173 -17.64 -26.67 -12.26
C GLU A 173 -18.32 -25.48 -12.96
N VAL A 174 -17.57 -24.85 -13.87
CA VAL A 174 -18.11 -23.86 -14.81
C VAL A 174 -18.79 -24.67 -15.92
N PRO A 175 -20.12 -24.54 -16.14
CA PRO A 175 -20.76 -25.20 -17.26
C PRO A 175 -20.24 -24.63 -18.57
N ASP A 176 -19.83 -25.51 -19.48
CA ASP A 176 -19.55 -25.16 -20.87
C ASP A 176 -20.89 -24.87 -21.57
N ASP A 177 -21.31 -23.61 -21.55
CA ASP A 177 -22.42 -23.16 -22.38
C ASP A 177 -21.89 -22.74 -23.77
N TYR A 178 -22.38 -23.49 -24.77
CA TYR A 178 -22.19 -23.34 -26.22
C TYR A 178 -22.64 -21.98 -26.78
#